data_AF-W4FTH8-F1
#
_entry.id   AF-W4FTH8-F1
#
_cell.length_a   1.000
_cell.length_b   1.000
_cell.length_c   1.000
_cell.angle_alpha   90.00
_cell.angle_beta   90.00
_cell.angle_gamma   90.00
#
_symmetry.space_group_name_H-M   'P 1'
#
loop_
_entity.id
_entity.type
_entity.pdbx_description
1 polymer ?
#
loop_
_entity_poly.entity_id
_entity_poly.type
_entity_poly.pdbx_seq_one_letter_code
_entity_poly.pdbx_strand_id
1 'polypeptide(L)'
;MKTIAILALASTAAAFAAGDTAASIQADANLNRKCHTTNDGYIPTLKAGTYTASKFHSCFRTSSNLRVQAISTTVQGKIIYAYKLTSGASKPRSLYYQSLLHALEWIAGSFNLFALSSILDDIANKKYTAADKFNLYFVPIANIDGQAVAAQE
;
A
#
# COMPACT_ATOMS: atom_id res chain seq x y z
N MET A 1 28.33 -33.25 -39.40
CA MET A 1 28.78 -33.31 -37.99
C MET A 1 29.47 -31.99 -37.67
N LYS A 2 28.78 -31.09 -36.97
CA LYS A 2 29.13 -30.64 -35.60
C LYS A 2 30.54 -30.03 -35.49
N THR A 3 30.63 -28.70 -35.46
CA THR A 3 31.06 -27.99 -34.23
C THR A 3 30.52 -26.57 -34.22
N ILE A 4 29.73 -26.29 -33.19
CA ILE A 4 29.09 -25.02 -32.85
C ILE A 4 30.11 -24.22 -32.05
N ALA A 5 30.52 -23.05 -32.54
CA ALA A 5 31.23 -22.06 -31.73
C ALA A 5 30.17 -21.23 -30.98
N ILE A 6 30.01 -21.54 -29.70
CA ILE A 6 29.13 -20.83 -28.78
C ILE A 6 29.73 -19.43 -28.58
N LEU A 7 28.98 -18.40 -28.99
CA LEU A 7 29.19 -17.03 -28.53
C LEU A 7 29.11 -17.04 -27.00
N ALA A 8 30.22 -16.81 -26.33
CA ALA A 8 30.21 -16.44 -24.92
C ALA A 8 29.56 -15.06 -24.82
N LEU A 9 28.23 -15.01 -24.59
CA LEU A 9 27.63 -13.83 -24.01
C LEU A 9 28.22 -13.71 -22.61
N ALA A 10 29.11 -12.73 -22.46
CA ALA A 10 29.57 -12.24 -21.18
C ALA A 10 28.33 -12.01 -20.30
N SER A 11 28.17 -12.88 -19.33
CA SER A 11 27.24 -12.67 -18.24
C SER A 11 27.80 -11.52 -17.43
N THR A 12 27.38 -10.30 -17.75
CA THR A 12 27.44 -9.19 -16.79
C THR A 12 26.43 -9.52 -15.71
N ALA A 13 26.83 -10.38 -14.78
CA ALA A 13 26.27 -10.36 -13.45
C ALA A 13 26.50 -8.94 -12.93
N ALA A 14 25.48 -8.11 -13.02
CA ALA A 14 25.43 -6.88 -12.23
C ALA A 14 25.49 -7.36 -10.78
N ALA A 15 26.68 -7.26 -10.19
CA ALA A 15 26.84 -7.32 -8.75
C ALA A 15 26.03 -6.13 -8.21
N PHE A 16 24.79 -6.38 -7.80
CA PHE A 16 24.09 -5.47 -6.92
C PHE A 16 24.94 -5.38 -5.66
N ALA A 17 25.64 -4.26 -5.51
CA ALA A 17 26.43 -3.97 -4.33
C ALA A 17 25.49 -3.96 -3.12
N ALA A 18 25.50 -5.04 -2.35
CA ALA A 18 24.76 -5.19 -1.09
C ALA A 18 25.33 -4.31 0.05
N GLY A 19 26.11 -3.28 -0.27
CA GLY A 19 26.84 -2.44 0.69
C GLY A 19 26.17 -1.13 1.05
N ASP A 20 25.09 -0.73 0.37
CA ASP A 20 24.49 0.62 0.50
C ASP A 20 22.95 0.61 0.69
N THR A 21 22.36 -0.57 0.92
CA THR A 21 20.91 -0.75 1.00
C THR A 21 20.31 -0.03 2.21
N ALA A 22 20.94 -0.13 3.38
CA ALA A 22 20.43 0.52 4.60
C ALA A 22 20.43 2.06 4.48
N ALA A 23 21.48 2.66 3.91
CA ALA A 23 21.54 4.10 3.70
C ALA A 23 20.49 4.57 2.68
N SER A 24 20.26 3.80 1.61
CA SER A 24 19.20 4.11 0.64
C SER A 24 17.79 4.00 1.25
N ILE A 25 17.54 2.98 2.08
CA ILE A 25 16.27 2.81 2.80
C ILE A 25 16.04 4.00 3.74
N GLN A 26 17.09 4.43 4.46
CA GLN A 26 17.00 5.59 5.34
C GLN A 26 16.69 6.88 4.59
N ALA A 27 17.31 7.08 3.42
CA ALA A 27 17.06 8.23 2.58
C ALA A 27 15.59 8.26 2.10
N ASP A 28 15.06 7.13 1.65
CA ASP A 28 13.66 7.00 1.22
C ASP A 28 12.67 7.23 2.38
N ALA A 29 12.97 6.68 3.56
CA ALA A 29 12.16 6.90 4.77
C ALA A 29 12.16 8.38 5.19
N ASN A 30 13.31 9.05 5.17
CA ASN A 30 13.45 10.48 5.44
C ASN A 30 12.68 11.32 4.42
N LEU A 31 12.81 11.01 3.13
CA LEU A 31 12.10 11.69 2.06
C LEU A 31 10.58 11.56 2.25
N ASN A 32 10.09 10.37 2.62
CA ASN A 32 8.69 10.15 2.88
C ASN A 32 8.20 10.92 4.14
N ARG A 33 8.98 10.96 5.23
CA ARG A 33 8.65 11.79 6.42
C ARG A 33 8.54 13.28 6.08
N LYS A 34 9.47 13.79 5.26
CA LYS A 34 9.40 15.17 4.77
C LYS A 34 8.16 15.39 3.90
N CYS A 35 7.84 14.44 3.03
CA CYS A 35 6.61 14.47 2.24
C CYS A 35 5.37 14.58 3.14
N HIS A 36 5.31 13.82 4.24
CA HIS A 36 4.18 13.86 5.18
C HIS A 36 4.03 15.23 5.80
N THR A 37 5.13 15.82 6.25
CA THR A 37 5.14 17.16 6.86
C THR A 37 4.65 18.22 5.87
N THR A 38 5.12 18.17 4.62
CA THR A 38 4.70 19.10 3.56
C THR A 38 3.23 18.95 3.17
N ASN A 39 2.68 17.75 3.29
CA ASN A 39 1.33 17.40 2.87
C ASN A 39 0.38 17.13 4.05
N ASP A 40 0.69 17.65 5.23
CA ASP A 40 -0.16 17.51 6.41
C ASP A 40 -1.40 18.42 6.34
N GLY A 41 -2.33 18.29 7.30
CA GLY A 41 -3.52 19.12 7.38
C GLY A 41 -4.58 18.82 6.31
N TYR A 42 -4.54 17.63 5.70
CA TYR A 42 -5.50 17.22 4.68
C TYR A 42 -6.85 16.75 5.25
N ILE A 43 -6.92 16.41 6.56
CA ILE A 43 -8.15 15.89 7.17
C ILE A 43 -9.33 16.88 7.02
N PRO A 44 -9.19 18.19 7.32
CA PRO A 44 -10.28 19.15 7.14
C PRO A 44 -10.66 19.40 5.68
N THR A 45 -9.78 19.05 4.73
CA THR A 45 -10.04 19.25 3.29
C THR A 45 -10.74 18.05 2.66
N LEU A 46 -10.97 16.98 3.40
CA LEU A 46 -11.64 15.78 2.88
C LEU A 46 -13.10 16.07 2.57
N LYS A 47 -13.49 15.80 1.33
CA LYS A 47 -14.87 15.91 0.85
C LYS A 47 -15.26 14.61 0.16
N ALA A 48 -16.45 14.10 0.48
CA ALA A 48 -17.01 12.93 -0.18
C ALA A 48 -17.11 13.17 -1.69
N GLY A 49 -16.66 12.20 -2.48
CA GLY A 49 -16.63 12.30 -3.95
C GLY A 49 -15.32 12.83 -4.53
N THR A 50 -14.38 13.28 -3.68
CA THR A 50 -13.07 13.81 -4.10
C THR A 50 -11.90 13.37 -3.20
N TYR A 51 -12.01 12.21 -2.54
CA TYR A 51 -10.96 11.63 -1.68
C TYR A 51 -9.67 11.35 -2.44
N THR A 52 -9.74 10.93 -3.70
CA THR A 52 -8.56 10.70 -4.56
C THR A 52 -7.75 11.98 -4.82
N ALA A 53 -8.39 13.16 -4.77
CA ALA A 53 -7.73 14.45 -4.92
C ALA A 53 -7.05 14.95 -3.62
N SER A 54 -7.18 14.22 -2.51
CA SER A 54 -6.58 14.58 -1.23
C SER A 54 -5.05 14.53 -1.28
N LYS A 55 -4.40 15.49 -0.61
CA LYS A 55 -2.95 15.45 -0.32
C LYS A 55 -2.52 14.21 0.48
N PHE A 56 -3.47 13.46 1.03
CA PHE A 56 -3.24 12.13 1.56
C PHE A 56 -2.44 11.25 0.58
N HIS A 57 -2.79 11.26 -0.70
CA HIS A 57 -2.20 10.39 -1.74
C HIS A 57 -0.89 10.91 -2.33
N SER A 58 -0.41 12.07 -1.88
CA SER A 58 0.87 12.64 -2.33
C SER A 58 2.10 11.91 -1.74
N CYS A 59 1.90 11.08 -0.71
CA CYS A 59 2.98 10.39 0.01
C CYS A 59 2.57 8.97 0.39
N PHE A 60 3.55 8.09 0.62
CA PHE A 60 3.32 6.74 1.14
C PHE A 60 2.93 6.77 2.62
N ARG A 61 1.85 6.11 3.04
CA ARG A 61 1.34 6.20 4.43
C ARG A 61 1.72 4.97 5.28
N THR A 62 2.12 5.23 6.53
CA THR A 62 2.52 4.21 7.50
C THR A 62 1.34 3.75 8.36
N SER A 63 1.51 2.64 9.07
CA SER A 63 0.46 2.01 9.91
C SER A 63 -0.15 2.91 10.99
N SER A 64 0.56 3.94 11.46
CA SER A 64 0.05 4.89 12.47
C SER A 64 -1.26 5.58 12.04
N ASN A 65 -1.46 5.73 10.74
CA ASN A 65 -2.55 6.52 10.16
C ASN A 65 -3.73 5.68 9.64
N LEU A 66 -3.70 4.34 9.80
CA LEU A 66 -4.66 3.42 9.16
C LEU A 66 -5.35 2.53 10.20
N ARG A 67 -6.51 2.96 10.73
CA ARG A 67 -7.25 2.21 11.77
C ARG A 67 -8.75 2.23 11.49
N VAL A 68 -9.36 1.07 11.26
CA VAL A 68 -10.83 0.94 11.12
C VAL A 68 -11.34 -0.36 11.75
N GLN A 69 -10.83 -1.52 11.34
CA GLN A 69 -11.27 -2.82 11.90
C GLN A 69 -10.08 -3.76 12.10
N ALA A 70 -9.95 -4.35 13.28
CA ALA A 70 -8.96 -5.40 13.54
C ALA A 70 -9.39 -6.71 12.86
N ILE A 71 -8.49 -7.35 12.10
CA ILE A 71 -8.78 -8.58 11.36
C ILE A 71 -7.83 -9.74 11.69
N SER A 72 -6.64 -9.46 12.21
CA SER A 72 -5.63 -10.46 12.55
C SER A 72 -4.54 -9.85 13.43
N THR A 73 -3.53 -10.65 13.78
CA THR A 73 -2.38 -10.25 14.59
C THR A 73 -1.10 -10.80 13.95
N THR A 74 -0.03 -10.01 13.96
CA THR A 74 1.29 -10.43 13.47
C THR A 74 2.01 -11.35 14.46
N VAL A 75 3.17 -11.89 14.05
CA VAL A 75 4.00 -12.72 14.94
C VAL A 75 4.54 -11.94 16.15
N GLN A 76 4.73 -10.62 16.03
CA GLN A 76 5.10 -9.75 17.15
C GLN A 76 3.88 -9.20 17.93
N GLY A 77 2.67 -9.70 17.68
CA GLY A 77 1.48 -9.27 18.42
C GLY A 77 0.85 -7.96 17.93
N LYS A 78 1.26 -7.41 16.79
CA LYS A 78 0.69 -6.16 16.25
C LYS A 78 -0.63 -6.45 15.52
N ILE A 79 -1.63 -5.60 15.72
CA ILE A 79 -2.95 -5.77 15.09
C ILE A 79 -2.87 -5.40 13.60
N ILE A 80 -3.33 -6.31 12.73
CA ILE A 80 -3.56 -6.04 11.31
C ILE A 80 -4.96 -5.44 11.13
N TYR A 81 -5.03 -4.27 10.49
CA TYR A 81 -6.27 -3.54 10.25
C TYR A 81 -6.75 -3.68 8.81
N ALA A 82 -8.07 -3.67 8.64
CA ALA A 82 -8.73 -3.57 7.35
C ALA A 82 -9.76 -2.43 7.33
N TYR A 83 -10.02 -1.92 6.13
CA TYR A 83 -11.20 -1.13 5.81
C TYR A 83 -12.24 -2.07 5.22
N LYS A 84 -13.36 -2.23 5.93
CA LYS A 84 -14.54 -2.92 5.40
C LYS A 84 -15.45 -1.90 4.74
N LEU A 85 -15.76 -2.11 3.47
CA LEU A 85 -16.68 -1.30 2.69
C LEU A 85 -17.82 -2.17 2.18
N THR A 86 -19.06 -1.76 2.43
CA THR A 86 -20.26 -2.48 2.01
C THR A 86 -21.36 -1.45 1.73
N SER A 87 -21.95 -1.50 0.52
CA SER A 87 -23.08 -0.65 0.15
C SER A 87 -24.40 -1.30 0.61
N GLY A 88 -25.10 -0.65 1.54
CA GLY A 88 -26.35 -1.15 2.12
C GLY A 88 -26.17 -2.42 2.94
N ALA A 89 -27.03 -3.42 2.71
CA ALA A 89 -26.97 -4.70 3.40
C ALA A 89 -25.74 -5.54 3.01
N SER A 90 -25.27 -6.37 3.95
CA SER A 90 -24.15 -7.28 3.71
C SER A 90 -24.42 -8.25 2.57
N LYS A 91 -23.37 -8.54 1.78
CA LYS A 91 -23.44 -9.38 0.59
C LYS A 91 -23.00 -10.81 0.92
N PRO A 92 -23.44 -11.84 0.17
CA PRO A 92 -23.01 -13.23 0.39
C PRO A 92 -21.55 -13.49 -0.04
N ARG A 93 -20.92 -12.57 -0.77
CA ARG A 93 -19.56 -12.72 -1.29
C ARG A 93 -18.72 -11.52 -0.91
N SER A 94 -17.41 -11.75 -0.82
CA SER A 94 -16.44 -10.72 -0.45
C SER A 94 -15.30 -10.69 -1.45
N LEU A 95 -14.72 -9.50 -1.65
CA LEU A 95 -13.45 -9.31 -2.34
C LEU A 95 -12.44 -8.77 -1.34
N TYR A 96 -11.24 -9.32 -1.38
CA TYR A 96 -10.17 -9.03 -0.44
C TYR A 96 -8.96 -8.48 -1.20
N TYR A 97 -8.57 -7.25 -0.86
CA TYR A 97 -7.47 -6.52 -1.48
C TYR A 97 -6.39 -6.32 -0.43
N GLN A 98 -5.23 -6.94 -0.65
CA GLN A 98 -4.10 -6.86 0.25
C GLN A 98 -2.90 -6.24 -0.45
N SER A 99 -2.11 -5.50 0.32
CA SER A 99 -0.79 -5.03 -0.09
C SER A 99 0.20 -5.10 1.07
N LEU A 100 1.47 -4.81 0.75
CA LEU A 100 2.58 -4.84 1.70
C LEU A 100 2.68 -6.16 2.46
N LEU A 101 2.63 -7.27 1.72
CA LEU A 101 3.12 -8.54 2.23
C LEU A 101 4.65 -8.49 2.33
N HIS A 102 5.30 -7.89 1.33
CA HIS A 102 6.70 -7.48 1.41
C HIS A 102 6.80 -6.02 1.87
N ALA A 103 7.64 -5.78 2.89
CA ALA A 103 7.70 -4.50 3.59
C ALA A 103 8.17 -3.32 2.73
N LEU A 104 8.97 -3.57 1.68
CA LEU A 104 9.57 -2.54 0.82
C LEU A 104 8.73 -2.20 -0.42
N GLU A 105 7.61 -2.90 -0.65
CA GLU A 105 6.71 -2.63 -1.78
C GLU A 105 5.76 -1.46 -1.49
N TRP A 106 6.30 -0.32 -1.05
CA TRP A 106 5.55 0.85 -0.54
C TRP A 106 4.46 1.32 -1.50
N ILE A 107 4.75 1.28 -2.79
CA ILE A 107 3.79 1.66 -3.83
C ILE A 107 2.51 0.80 -3.81
N ALA A 108 2.60 -0.48 -3.45
CA ALA A 108 1.43 -1.35 -3.33
C ALA A 108 0.50 -0.91 -2.19
N GLY A 109 1.07 -0.46 -1.07
CA GLY A 109 0.32 0.13 0.05
C GLY A 109 -0.46 1.37 -0.39
N SER A 110 0.21 2.28 -1.10
CA SER A 110 -0.40 3.50 -1.65
C SER A 110 -1.54 3.19 -2.63
N PHE A 111 -1.33 2.27 -3.58
CA PHE A 111 -2.36 1.91 -4.56
C PHE A 111 -3.59 1.26 -3.92
N ASN A 112 -3.42 0.46 -2.88
CA ASN A 112 -4.53 -0.16 -2.16
C ASN A 112 -5.45 0.90 -1.53
N LEU A 113 -4.86 1.91 -0.88
CA LEU A 113 -5.61 3.04 -0.32
C LEU A 113 -6.19 3.98 -1.38
N PHE A 114 -5.48 4.17 -2.50
CA PHE A 114 -5.99 4.94 -3.62
C PHE A 114 -7.22 4.26 -4.23
N ALA A 115 -7.17 2.95 -4.46
CA ALA A 115 -8.30 2.17 -4.98
C ALA A 115 -9.52 2.24 -4.04
N LEU A 116 -9.31 2.12 -2.72
CA LEU A 116 -10.36 2.35 -1.73
C LEU A 116 -10.97 3.76 -1.88
N SER A 117 -10.13 4.79 -1.98
CA SER A 117 -10.57 6.18 -2.14
C SER A 117 -11.34 6.40 -3.43
N SER A 118 -10.91 5.81 -4.55
CA SER A 118 -11.61 5.89 -5.83
C SER A 118 -13.00 5.28 -5.76
N ILE A 119 -13.15 4.14 -5.08
CA ILE A 119 -14.46 3.50 -4.89
C ILE A 119 -15.35 4.35 -3.99
N LEU A 120 -14.80 4.95 -2.92
CA LEU A 120 -15.55 5.89 -2.07
C LEU A 120 -16.01 7.13 -2.85
N ASP A 121 -15.17 7.63 -3.76
CA ASP A 121 -15.52 8.73 -4.66
C ASP A 121 -16.67 8.35 -5.59
N ASP A 122 -16.59 7.17 -6.20
CA ASP A 122 -17.65 6.67 -7.08
C ASP A 122 -18.96 6.43 -6.32
N ILE A 123 -18.92 5.90 -5.10
CA ILE A 123 -20.09 5.73 -4.23
C ILE A 123 -20.73 7.09 -3.91
N ALA A 124 -19.94 8.08 -3.48
CA ALA A 124 -20.44 9.42 -3.15
C ALA A 124 -21.05 10.11 -4.38
N ASN A 125 -20.49 9.84 -5.56
CA ASN A 125 -21.00 10.31 -6.86
C ASN A 125 -22.11 9.41 -7.45
N LYS A 126 -22.67 8.49 -6.66
CA LYS A 126 -23.79 7.60 -7.03
C LYS A 126 -23.53 6.72 -8.25
N LYS A 127 -22.27 6.36 -8.48
CA LYS A 127 -21.90 5.41 -9.52
C LYS A 127 -21.97 3.98 -8.98
N TYR A 128 -22.19 3.05 -9.89
CA TYR A 128 -22.19 1.62 -9.59
C TYR A 128 -20.75 1.13 -9.34
N THR A 129 -20.53 0.36 -8.28
CA THR A 129 -19.21 -0.12 -7.87
C THR A 129 -19.20 -1.60 -7.48
N ALA A 130 -18.01 -2.14 -7.18
CA ALA A 130 -17.90 -3.49 -6.63
C ALA A 130 -18.60 -3.64 -5.27
N ALA A 131 -18.73 -2.55 -4.49
CA ALA A 131 -19.37 -2.58 -3.16
C ALA A 131 -20.88 -2.89 -3.21
N ASP A 132 -21.50 -2.73 -4.38
CA ASP A 132 -22.91 -3.06 -4.59
C ASP A 132 -23.14 -4.58 -4.70
N LYS A 133 -22.13 -5.34 -5.14
CA LYS A 133 -22.17 -6.80 -5.33
C LYS A 133 -21.39 -7.59 -4.28
N PHE A 134 -20.40 -6.99 -3.63
CA PHE A 134 -19.49 -7.66 -2.72
C PHE A 134 -19.27 -6.84 -1.45
N ASN A 135 -18.98 -7.50 -0.33
CA ASN A 135 -18.32 -6.82 0.78
C ASN A 135 -16.83 -6.67 0.39
N LEU A 136 -16.31 -5.45 0.40
CA LEU A 136 -14.91 -5.21 0.07
C LEU A 136 -14.09 -5.07 1.35
N TYR A 137 -12.95 -5.75 1.40
CA TYR A 137 -11.99 -5.65 2.49
C TYR A 137 -10.66 -5.17 1.91
N PHE A 138 -10.20 -4.00 2.35
CA PHE A 138 -8.91 -3.44 1.99
C PHE A 138 -7.97 -3.57 3.18
N VAL A 139 -6.87 -4.31 3.01
CA VAL A 139 -5.79 -4.51 3.99
C VAL A 139 -4.54 -3.83 3.46
N PRO A 140 -4.30 -2.56 3.82
CA PRO A 140 -3.21 -1.79 3.22
C PRO A 140 -1.82 -2.28 3.66
N ILE A 141 -1.72 -2.86 4.86
CA ILE A 141 -0.46 -3.34 5.43
C ILE A 141 -0.69 -4.71 6.07
N ALA A 142 -0.31 -5.77 5.35
CA ALA A 142 -0.35 -7.12 5.89
C ALA A 142 0.86 -7.47 6.77
N ASN A 143 2.05 -7.01 6.38
CA ASN A 143 3.30 -7.22 7.12
C ASN A 143 3.67 -5.97 7.93
N ILE A 144 2.94 -5.73 9.03
CA ILE A 144 3.18 -4.57 9.91
C ILE A 144 4.55 -4.67 10.60
N ASP A 145 4.99 -5.90 10.92
CA ASP A 145 6.28 -6.12 11.57
C ASP A 145 7.43 -5.68 10.68
N GLY A 146 7.44 -6.12 9.42
CA GLY A 146 8.45 -5.71 8.44
C GLY A 146 8.34 -4.24 8.04
N GLN A 147 7.13 -3.69 7.89
CA GLN A 147 6.95 -2.27 7.58
C GLN A 147 7.51 -1.36 8.69
N ALA A 148 7.33 -1.75 9.95
CA ALA A 148 7.85 -0.97 11.08
C ALA A 148 9.38 -0.86 11.03
N VAL A 149 10.08 -1.93 10.62
CA VAL A 149 11.53 -1.89 10.42
C VAL A 149 11.88 -0.99 9.24
N ALA A 150 11.25 -1.22 8.08
CA ALA A 150 11.53 -0.45 6.86
C ALA A 150 11.25 1.07 6.99
N ALA A 151 10.31 1.46 7.86
CA ALA A 151 9.96 2.87 8.07
C ALA A 151 10.78 3.57 9.17
N GLN A 152 11.56 2.81 9.95
CA GLN A 152 12.44 3.32 11.00
C GLN A 152 13.92 3.25 10.65
N GLU A 153 14.30 2.37 9.73
CA GLU A 153 15.56 2.48 9.00
C GLU A 153 15.61 3.72 8.13
#